data_AF-A0A8S9MEL8-F1
#
_entry.id   AF-A0A8S9MEL8-F1
#
_cell.length_a   1.000
_cell.length_b   1.000
_cell.length_c   1.000
_cell.angle_alpha   90.00
_cell.angle_beta   90.00
_cell.angle_gamma   90.00
#
_symmetry.space_group_name_H-M   'P 1'
#
loop_
_entity.id
_entity.type
_entity.pdbx_description
1 polymer ?
#
loop_
_entity_poly.entity_id
_entity_poly.type
_entity_poly.pdbx_seq_one_letter_code
_entity_poly.pdbx_strand_id
1 'polypeptide(L)'
;MGKFTTLSGKLKDRASQMKLNVVHLCSSVNTKNIDEAILKATTHTSNKPPSDKYVKFLQSTMATCYCPQTISGIVQRLCVTTDVCVASKCLILIHNMIKSEKGYEGEDGHRGTNSHRNLIYNQGESNLKLDDLNVGSSCFTIELVPWVQWYKKYLNIYLCIAEVLGVTPNIKEKFEEKRLETQRVSSYTTDCIFKQVDFLVNLFEQINARPETLMERPNIIVIRMIGLMEQDYVSVIRLIKIRFEELDKRTADPAELIPVLVRLDKCRESLSEFCWRCKPLDKEFWDLVLKLKAN
;
A
#
# COMPACT_ATOMS: atom_id res chain seq x y z
N MET A 1 0.13 33.61 9.06
CA MET A 1 1.40 32.94 8.69
C MET A 1 1.35 32.04 7.43
N GLY A 2 0.21 31.81 6.76
CA GLY A 2 0.14 30.87 5.62
C GLY A 2 0.63 31.35 4.23
N LYS A 3 0.89 32.66 4.04
CA LYS A 3 1.27 33.19 2.70
C LYS A 3 2.72 32.83 2.33
N PHE A 4 3.66 32.91 3.27
CA PHE A 4 5.09 32.64 3.04
C PHE A 4 5.37 31.16 2.75
N THR A 5 4.75 30.24 3.48
CA THR A 5 4.88 28.79 3.24
C THR A 5 4.31 28.41 1.88
N THR A 6 3.16 28.99 1.49
CA THR A 6 2.56 28.79 0.17
C THR A 6 3.45 29.34 -0.96
N LEU A 7 4.05 30.51 -0.78
CA LEU A 7 4.98 31.11 -1.74
C LEU A 7 6.27 30.28 -1.89
N SER A 8 6.85 29.83 -0.78
CA SER A 8 8.01 28.94 -0.78
C SER A 8 7.71 27.61 -1.49
N GLY A 9 6.56 27.00 -1.21
CA GLY A 9 6.10 25.81 -1.93
C GLY A 9 5.96 26.03 -3.44
N LYS A 10 5.39 27.16 -3.86
CA LYS A 10 5.25 27.51 -5.30
C LYS A 10 6.61 27.68 -5.96
N LEU A 11 7.57 28.26 -5.26
CA LEU A 11 8.94 28.40 -5.74
C LEU A 11 9.60 27.02 -5.91
N LYS A 12 9.46 26.12 -4.91
CA LYS A 12 9.98 24.75 -4.98
C LYS A 12 9.34 23.92 -6.09
N ASP A 13 8.03 24.06 -6.30
CA ASP A 13 7.30 23.41 -7.39
C ASP A 13 7.82 23.90 -8.76
N ARG A 14 8.01 25.22 -8.93
CA ARG A 14 8.60 25.81 -10.15
C ARG A 14 10.05 25.39 -10.38
N ALA A 15 10.87 25.38 -9.33
CA ALA A 15 12.25 24.94 -9.41
C ALA A 15 12.34 23.47 -9.83
N SER A 16 11.45 22.62 -9.30
CA SER A 16 11.36 21.20 -9.70
C SER A 16 11.00 21.06 -11.18
N GLN A 17 10.02 21.83 -11.66
CA GLN A 17 9.63 21.83 -13.08
C GLN A 17 10.76 22.35 -14.00
N MET A 18 11.50 23.37 -13.56
CA MET A 18 12.61 23.93 -14.33
C MET A 18 13.77 22.92 -14.41
N LYS A 19 14.12 22.27 -13.30
CA LYS A 19 15.11 21.19 -13.27
C LYS A 19 14.71 20.05 -14.22
N LEU A 20 13.43 19.70 -14.23
CA LEU A 20 12.88 18.68 -15.12
C LEU A 20 13.02 19.04 -16.60
N ASN A 21 12.68 20.28 -16.97
CA ASN A 21 12.85 20.73 -18.36
C ASN A 21 14.31 20.68 -18.85
N VAL A 22 15.27 20.93 -17.97
CA VAL A 22 16.71 20.79 -18.28
C VAL A 22 17.09 19.32 -18.46
N VAL A 23 16.64 18.44 -17.57
CA VAL A 23 16.93 17.00 -17.66
C VAL A 23 16.35 16.38 -18.95
N HIS A 24 15.20 16.88 -19.44
CA HIS A 24 14.56 16.34 -20.65
C HIS A 24 14.97 16.99 -21.97
N LEU A 25 16.05 17.78 -22.01
CA LEU A 25 16.56 18.33 -23.28
C LEU A 25 16.86 17.25 -24.33
N CYS A 26 17.16 16.02 -23.91
CA CYS A 26 17.46 14.88 -24.78
C CYS A 26 16.57 13.65 -24.53
N SER A 27 15.47 13.78 -23.79
CA SER A 27 14.63 12.66 -23.38
C SER A 27 13.39 12.51 -24.26
N SER A 28 12.79 11.31 -24.28
CA SER A 28 11.54 11.08 -25.00
C SER A 28 10.39 11.93 -24.43
N VAL A 29 9.43 12.29 -25.29
CA VAL A 29 8.22 13.05 -24.90
C VAL A 29 7.44 12.31 -23.81
N ASN A 30 7.37 10.97 -23.89
CA ASN A 30 6.65 10.15 -22.91
C ASN A 30 7.33 10.19 -21.53
N THR A 31 8.66 10.07 -21.49
CA THR A 31 9.47 10.19 -20.27
C THR A 31 9.22 11.54 -19.59
N LYS A 32 9.22 12.63 -20.38
CA LYS A 32 8.93 13.97 -19.86
C LYS A 32 7.52 14.09 -19.28
N ASN A 33 6.51 13.54 -19.98
CA ASN A 33 5.12 13.58 -19.53
C ASN A 33 4.91 12.81 -18.22
N ILE A 34 5.61 11.68 -18.05
CA ILE A 34 5.58 10.87 -16.82
C ILE A 34 6.14 11.67 -15.65
N ASP A 35 7.34 12.20 -15.80
CA ASP A 35 8.00 12.91 -14.70
C ASP A 35 7.24 14.21 -14.36
N GLU A 36 6.69 14.90 -15.36
CA GLU A 36 5.80 16.05 -15.15
C GLU A 36 4.51 15.66 -14.40
N ALA A 37 3.90 14.53 -14.75
CA ALA A 37 2.72 14.02 -14.04
C ALA A 37 3.05 13.66 -12.58
N ILE A 38 4.21 13.05 -12.31
CA ILE A 38 4.69 12.77 -10.96
C ILE A 38 4.81 14.08 -10.18
N LEU A 39 5.49 15.10 -10.71
CA LEU A 39 5.62 16.41 -10.06
C LEU A 39 4.27 17.06 -9.76
N LYS A 40 3.35 17.04 -10.73
CA LYS A 40 2.01 17.62 -10.59
C LYS A 40 1.13 16.85 -9.59
N ALA A 41 1.33 15.55 -9.46
CA ALA A 41 0.63 14.71 -8.48
C ALA A 41 1.15 14.90 -7.04
N THR A 42 2.40 15.35 -6.89
CA THR A 42 3.14 15.39 -5.61
C THR A 42 3.65 16.79 -5.29
N THR A 43 2.84 17.82 -5.55
CA THR A 43 3.20 19.22 -5.32
C THR A 43 3.36 19.57 -3.84
N HIS A 44 4.16 20.58 -3.52
CA HIS A 44 4.34 21.08 -2.14
C HIS A 44 3.17 21.96 -1.69
N THR A 45 2.46 22.57 -2.64
CA THR A 45 1.53 23.69 -2.40
C THR A 45 0.09 23.29 -2.11
N SER A 46 -0.27 22.03 -2.39
CA SER A 46 -1.63 21.54 -2.23
C SER A 46 -1.73 20.65 -1.01
N ASN A 47 -2.58 21.01 -0.05
CA ASN A 47 -2.94 20.13 1.07
C ASN A 47 -3.97 19.06 0.67
N LYS A 48 -4.09 18.76 -0.63
CA LYS A 48 -4.98 17.72 -1.18
C LYS A 48 -4.17 16.49 -1.59
N PRO A 49 -4.77 15.29 -1.57
CA PRO A 49 -4.14 14.10 -2.13
C PRO A 49 -3.82 14.25 -3.63
N PRO A 50 -3.03 13.33 -4.22
CA PRO A 50 -2.79 13.30 -5.65
C PRO A 50 -4.11 13.29 -6.43
N SER A 51 -4.23 14.14 -7.46
CA SER A 51 -5.44 14.18 -8.29
C SER A 51 -5.62 12.88 -9.06
N ASP A 52 -6.85 12.36 -9.11
CA ASP A 52 -7.20 11.14 -9.83
C ASP A 52 -6.80 11.16 -11.30
N LYS A 53 -6.77 12.35 -11.93
CA LYS A 53 -6.28 12.50 -13.31
C LYS A 53 -4.85 12.00 -13.45
N TYR A 54 -3.94 12.41 -12.57
CA TYR A 54 -2.54 12.01 -12.61
C TYR A 54 -2.36 10.58 -12.11
N VAL A 55 -3.12 10.15 -11.10
CA VAL A 55 -3.09 8.76 -10.62
C VAL A 55 -3.44 7.80 -11.76
N LYS A 56 -4.55 8.04 -12.48
CA LYS A 56 -4.99 7.19 -13.60
C LYS A 56 -3.98 7.19 -14.75
N PHE A 57 -3.41 8.35 -15.08
CA PHE A 57 -2.37 8.45 -16.09
C PHE A 57 -1.14 7.60 -15.72
N LEU A 58 -0.61 7.74 -14.50
CA LEU A 58 0.53 6.95 -14.03
C LEU A 58 0.20 5.45 -13.96
N GLN A 59 -1.00 5.07 -13.51
CA GLN A 59 -1.45 3.67 -13.52
C GLN A 59 -1.50 3.09 -14.93
N SER A 60 -1.82 3.88 -15.95
CA SER A 60 -1.81 3.39 -17.33
C SER A 60 -0.42 2.99 -17.82
N THR A 61 0.64 3.53 -17.22
CA THR A 61 2.02 3.17 -17.56
C THR A 61 2.43 1.80 -17.00
N MET A 62 1.72 1.28 -15.99
CA MET A 62 2.07 0.02 -15.30
C MET A 62 2.05 -1.21 -16.20
N ALA A 63 1.29 -1.14 -17.29
CA ALA A 63 1.16 -2.19 -18.31
C ALA A 63 2.06 -1.97 -19.53
N THR A 64 2.96 -1.00 -19.48
CA THR A 64 3.81 -0.58 -20.62
C THR A 64 5.29 -0.65 -20.23
N CYS A 65 6.18 -0.50 -21.20
CA CYS A 65 7.64 -0.45 -20.98
C CYS A 65 8.08 0.72 -20.07
N TYR A 66 7.21 1.69 -19.81
CA TYR A 66 7.47 2.81 -18.92
C TYR A 66 7.25 2.52 -17.43
N CYS A 67 6.69 1.35 -17.09
CA CYS A 67 6.42 0.97 -15.70
C CYS A 67 7.65 1.12 -14.78
N PRO A 68 8.86 0.62 -15.13
CA PRO A 68 10.04 0.80 -14.29
C PRO A 68 10.40 2.28 -14.07
N GLN A 69 10.30 3.09 -15.12
CA GLN A 69 10.58 4.52 -15.04
C GLN A 69 9.60 5.23 -14.10
N THR A 70 8.30 4.95 -14.23
CA THR A 70 7.26 5.55 -13.39
C THR A 70 7.49 5.23 -11.91
N ILE A 71 7.74 3.97 -11.57
CA ILE A 71 7.99 3.56 -10.18
C ILE A 71 9.26 4.19 -9.65
N SER A 72 10.36 4.11 -10.41
CA SER A 72 11.65 4.67 -10.02
C SER A 72 11.55 6.18 -9.78
N GLY A 73 10.84 6.92 -10.64
CA GLY A 73 10.62 8.35 -10.48
C GLY A 73 9.85 8.70 -9.20
N ILE A 74 8.83 7.91 -8.83
CA ILE A 74 8.07 8.12 -7.59
C ILE A 74 8.92 7.80 -6.36
N VAL A 75 9.65 6.67 -6.37
CA VAL A 75 10.53 6.24 -5.27
C VAL A 75 11.69 7.23 -5.09
N GLN A 76 12.34 7.64 -6.18
CA GLN A 76 13.40 8.65 -6.13
C GLN A 76 12.89 9.96 -5.52
N ARG A 77 11.70 10.40 -5.90
CA ARG A 77 11.09 11.61 -5.32
C ARG A 77 10.78 11.46 -3.84
N LEU A 78 10.34 10.28 -3.40
CA LEU A 78 10.13 9.98 -1.98
C LEU A 78 11.46 10.04 -1.20
N CYS A 79 12.53 9.47 -1.75
CA CYS A 79 13.82 9.41 -1.08
C CYS A 79 14.47 10.78 -0.91
N VAL A 80 14.33 11.69 -1.87
CA VAL A 80 15.03 13.00 -1.82
C VAL A 80 14.20 14.13 -1.20
N THR A 81 12.92 13.88 -0.90
CA THR A 81 12.06 14.94 -0.36
C THR A 81 12.16 14.98 1.16
N THR A 82 12.35 16.18 1.70
CA THR A 82 12.17 16.46 3.13
C THR A 82 10.76 16.97 3.42
N ASP A 83 9.91 17.17 2.41
CA ASP A 83 8.56 17.71 2.60
C ASP A 83 7.53 16.61 2.88
N VAL A 84 6.84 16.69 4.01
CA VAL A 84 5.85 15.69 4.47
C VAL A 84 4.63 15.57 3.54
N CYS A 85 4.20 16.67 2.90
CA CYS A 85 3.11 16.65 1.94
C CYS A 85 3.53 15.96 0.64
N VAL A 86 4.77 16.15 0.20
CA VAL A 86 5.31 15.43 -0.97
C VAL A 86 5.50 13.95 -0.64
N ALA A 87 6.09 13.63 0.50
CA ALA A 87 6.32 12.24 0.93
C ALA A 87 5.01 11.45 1.03
N SER A 88 3.99 12.01 1.69
CA SER A 88 2.67 11.40 1.82
C SER A 88 2.02 11.10 0.46
N LYS A 89 2.10 12.05 -0.49
CA LYS A 89 1.60 11.88 -1.86
C LYS A 89 2.37 10.82 -2.64
N CYS A 90 3.69 10.76 -2.50
CA CYS A 90 4.49 9.69 -3.10
C CYS A 90 4.06 8.32 -2.57
N LEU A 91 3.89 8.16 -1.25
CA LEU A 91 3.41 6.90 -0.68
C LEU A 91 2.01 6.51 -1.19
N ILE A 92 1.08 7.47 -1.31
CA ILE A 92 -0.24 7.24 -1.92
C ILE A 92 -0.10 6.78 -3.37
N LEU A 93 0.77 7.41 -4.17
CA LEU A 93 1.00 6.99 -5.55
C LEU A 93 1.57 5.57 -5.61
N ILE A 94 2.57 5.26 -4.79
CA ILE A 94 3.18 3.92 -4.69
C ILE A 94 2.10 2.87 -4.39
N HIS A 95 1.25 3.13 -3.41
CA HIS A 95 0.14 2.22 -3.09
C HIS A 95 -0.79 2.00 -4.28
N ASN A 96 -1.16 3.07 -5.00
CA ASN A 96 -1.98 2.95 -6.20
C ASN A 96 -1.29 2.19 -7.35
N MET A 97 0.04 2.29 -7.47
CA MET A 97 0.81 1.55 -8.48
C MET A 97 0.84 0.06 -8.13
N ILE A 98 1.11 -0.30 -6.87
CA ILE A 98 1.12 -1.68 -6.38
C ILE A 98 -0.23 -2.36 -6.62
N LYS A 99 -1.34 -1.63 -6.43
CA LYS A 99 -2.70 -2.15 -6.61
C LYS A 99 -3.16 -2.20 -8.07
N SER A 100 -2.39 -1.69 -9.02
CA SER A 100 -2.79 -1.69 -10.42
C SER A 100 -2.90 -3.13 -10.94
N GLU A 101 -4.11 -3.53 -11.35
CA GLU A 101 -4.42 -4.87 -11.90
C GLU A 101 -3.73 -5.18 -13.23
N LYS A 102 -3.18 -4.14 -13.86
CA LYS A 102 -2.51 -4.22 -15.16
C LYS A 102 -1.00 -4.34 -14.93
N GLY A 103 -0.50 -5.57 -14.83
CA GLY A 103 0.94 -5.83 -14.90
C GLY A 103 1.46 -5.64 -16.33
N TYR A 104 2.76 -5.36 -16.46
CA TYR A 104 3.45 -5.35 -17.75
C TYR A 104 3.65 -6.80 -18.23
N GLU A 105 3.20 -7.08 -19.45
CA GLU A 105 3.55 -8.29 -20.19
C GLU A 105 4.81 -7.96 -21.01
N GLY A 106 5.96 -8.49 -20.58
CA GLY A 106 7.18 -8.43 -21.37
C GLY A 106 7.09 -9.33 -22.61
N GLU A 107 8.10 -9.23 -23.48
CA GLU A 107 8.17 -9.99 -24.75
C GLU A 107 8.10 -11.53 -24.57
N ASP A 108 8.40 -12.03 -23.37
CA ASP A 108 8.38 -13.47 -23.05
C ASP A 108 7.01 -14.02 -22.61
N GLY A 109 5.92 -13.26 -22.72
CA GLY A 109 4.54 -13.75 -22.50
C GLY A 109 4.21 -14.17 -21.06
N HIS A 110 5.15 -14.05 -20.12
CA HIS A 110 4.91 -14.28 -18.70
C HIS A 110 4.35 -13.01 -18.09
N ARG A 111 3.09 -13.07 -17.64
CA ARG A 111 2.39 -12.02 -16.89
C ARG A 111 3.08 -11.80 -15.54
N GLY A 112 4.24 -11.16 -15.55
CA GLY A 112 5.09 -10.93 -14.40
C GLY A 112 4.58 -9.74 -13.59
N THR A 113 3.50 -9.93 -12.83
CA THR A 113 3.05 -8.96 -11.80
C THR A 113 4.15 -8.65 -10.77
N ASN A 114 5.23 -9.44 -10.73
CA ASN A 114 6.29 -9.36 -9.74
C ASN A 114 7.55 -8.59 -10.20
N SER A 115 7.73 -8.31 -11.50
CA SER A 115 9.01 -7.74 -12.00
C SER A 115 9.26 -6.31 -11.52
N HIS A 116 8.21 -5.49 -11.47
CA HIS A 116 8.32 -4.08 -11.10
C HIS A 116 8.32 -3.84 -9.58
N ARG A 117 7.94 -4.85 -8.79
CA ARG A 117 7.97 -4.78 -7.33
C ARG A 117 9.39 -4.76 -6.78
N ASN A 118 10.33 -5.43 -7.46
CA ASN A 118 11.76 -5.41 -7.14
C ASN A 118 12.35 -3.98 -7.11
N LEU A 119 11.72 -3.02 -7.79
CA LEU A 119 12.14 -1.61 -7.78
C LEU A 119 11.75 -0.89 -6.50
N ILE A 120 10.70 -1.34 -5.81
CA ILE A 120 10.21 -0.77 -4.55
C ILE A 120 10.75 -1.55 -3.36
N TYR A 121 10.94 -2.86 -3.54
CA TYR A 121 11.31 -3.78 -2.48
C TYR A 121 12.13 -4.93 -3.08
N ASN A 122 13.34 -5.14 -2.60
CA ASN A 122 14.25 -6.18 -3.11
C ASN A 122 14.89 -6.94 -1.94
N GLN A 123 14.88 -8.28 -2.00
CA GLN A 123 15.60 -9.15 -1.05
C GLN A 123 15.36 -8.85 0.44
N GLY A 124 14.11 -8.58 0.84
CA GLY A 124 13.82 -8.27 2.25
C GLY A 124 13.95 -6.78 2.62
N GLU A 125 14.47 -5.95 1.72
CA GLU A 125 14.70 -4.53 1.97
C GLU A 125 13.75 -3.64 1.16
N SER A 126 13.11 -2.70 1.85
CA SER A 126 12.29 -1.68 1.23
C SER A 126 13.12 -0.48 0.80
N ASN A 127 12.96 -0.07 -0.47
CA ASN A 127 13.50 1.18 -0.99
C ASN A 127 12.67 2.39 -0.57
N LEU A 128 11.60 2.22 0.23
CA LEU A 128 10.82 3.32 0.80
C LEU A 128 11.61 4.01 1.91
N LYS A 129 12.64 4.78 1.54
CA LYS A 129 13.42 5.60 2.46
C LYS A 129 12.72 6.95 2.62
N LEU A 130 12.68 7.43 3.86
CA LEU A 130 12.24 8.78 4.20
C LEU A 130 13.45 9.46 4.80
N ASP A 131 13.87 10.57 4.21
CA ASP A 131 14.82 11.48 4.84
C ASP A 131 14.14 12.20 6.02
N ASP A 132 14.95 12.93 6.80
CA ASP A 132 14.46 13.74 7.92
C ASP A 132 13.37 14.71 7.44
N LEU A 133 12.12 14.36 7.76
CA LEU A 133 10.94 15.09 7.33
C LEU A 133 10.95 16.46 8.01
N ASN A 134 11.06 17.51 7.20
CA ASN A 134 10.92 18.88 7.64
C ASN A 134 9.45 19.12 8.01
N VAL A 135 9.20 19.14 9.31
CA VAL A 135 7.89 19.44 9.87
C VAL A 135 7.66 20.94 9.79
N GLY A 136 6.85 21.37 8.83
CA GLY A 136 6.36 22.73 8.82
C GLY A 136 5.61 23.05 10.12
N SER A 137 5.59 24.31 10.54
CA SER A 137 4.95 24.73 11.80
C SER A 137 3.41 24.74 11.76
N SER A 138 2.78 24.08 10.80
CA SER A 138 1.32 24.06 10.65
C SER A 138 0.72 22.81 11.31
N CYS A 139 -0.46 22.93 11.93
CA CYS A 139 -1.16 21.77 12.50
C CYS A 139 -1.37 20.67 11.45
N PHE A 140 -1.63 21.04 10.19
CA PHE A 140 -1.79 20.09 9.08
C PHE A 140 -0.55 19.21 8.87
N THR A 141 0.65 19.82 8.86
CA THR A 141 1.90 19.10 8.65
C THR A 141 2.33 18.31 9.88
N ILE A 142 2.04 18.81 11.08
CA ILE A 142 2.31 18.11 12.35
C ILE A 142 1.48 16.83 12.45
N GLU A 143 0.17 16.90 12.16
CA GLU A 143 -0.71 15.73 12.13
C GLU A 143 -0.25 14.70 11.10
N LEU A 144 0.25 15.14 9.95
CA LEU A 144 0.59 14.25 8.83
C LEU A 144 1.86 13.41 9.08
N VAL A 145 2.78 13.85 9.94
CA VAL A 145 4.06 13.15 10.21
C VAL A 145 3.87 11.73 10.74
N PRO A 146 3.15 11.49 11.86
CA PRO A 146 2.94 10.13 12.36
C PRO A 146 2.22 9.25 11.33
N TRP A 147 1.29 9.83 10.56
CA TRP A 147 0.61 9.13 9.47
C TRP A 147 1.55 8.72 8.34
N VAL A 148 2.48 9.57 7.91
CA VAL A 148 3.47 9.23 6.87
C VAL A 148 4.41 8.12 7.35
N GLN A 149 4.87 8.19 8.60
CA GLN A 149 5.73 7.16 9.19
C GLN A 149 4.99 5.83 9.30
N TRP A 150 3.77 5.85 9.80
CA TRP A 150 2.91 4.68 9.90
C TRP A 150 2.61 4.10 8.51
N TYR A 151 2.22 4.92 7.54
CA TYR A 151 1.84 4.47 6.20
C TYR A 151 3.02 3.87 5.43
N LYS A 152 4.23 4.40 5.63
CA LYS A 152 5.45 3.74 5.13
C LYS A 152 5.62 2.34 5.72
N LYS A 153 5.50 2.18 7.04
CA LYS A 153 5.62 0.86 7.70
C LYS A 153 4.54 -0.10 7.20
N TYR A 154 3.30 0.39 7.08
CA TYR A 154 2.18 -0.35 6.50
C TYR A 154 2.51 -0.85 5.09
N LEU A 155 2.97 0.04 4.19
CA LEU A 155 3.32 -0.32 2.82
C LEU A 155 4.51 -1.29 2.76
N ASN A 156 5.49 -1.16 3.66
CA ASN A 156 6.58 -2.13 3.75
C ASN A 156 6.06 -3.53 4.07
N ILE A 157 5.16 -3.67 5.03
CA ILE A 157 4.58 -4.99 5.39
C ILE A 157 3.67 -5.51 4.28
N TYR A 158 2.87 -4.65 3.65
CA TYR A 158 2.10 -5.01 2.46
C TYR A 158 2.99 -5.53 1.32
N LEU A 159 4.14 -4.86 1.11
CA LEU A 159 5.20 -5.27 0.22
C LEU A 159 6.09 -6.40 0.75
N CYS A 160 5.91 -6.93 1.96
CA CYS A 160 6.50 -8.21 2.35
C CYS A 160 5.50 -9.32 2.03
N ILE A 161 4.22 -9.11 2.36
CA ILE A 161 3.14 -10.07 2.14
C ILE A 161 3.11 -10.53 0.68
N ALA A 162 3.17 -9.62 -0.29
CA ALA A 162 3.10 -10.03 -1.70
C ALA A 162 4.28 -10.94 -2.17
N GLU A 163 5.34 -11.10 -1.37
CA GLU A 163 6.55 -11.88 -1.68
C GLU A 163 6.34 -13.26 -1.09
N VAL A 164 5.94 -13.28 0.19
CA VAL A 164 5.59 -14.49 0.91
C VAL A 164 4.40 -15.20 0.28
N LEU A 165 3.41 -14.45 -0.23
CA LEU A 165 2.26 -15.02 -0.95
C LEU A 165 2.58 -15.36 -2.43
N GLY A 166 3.65 -14.76 -2.98
CA GLY A 166 3.96 -14.78 -4.42
C GLY A 166 3.02 -13.94 -5.30
N VAL A 167 2.04 -13.26 -4.70
CA VAL A 167 1.05 -12.41 -5.38
C VAL A 167 0.66 -11.20 -4.52
N THR A 168 0.28 -10.09 -5.16
CA THR A 168 -0.25 -8.91 -4.46
C THR A 168 -1.55 -9.25 -3.70
N PRO A 169 -1.70 -8.84 -2.42
CA PRO A 169 -2.90 -9.10 -1.63
C PRO A 169 -4.08 -8.20 -2.02
N ASN A 170 -4.56 -8.36 -3.26
CA ASN A 170 -5.66 -7.61 -3.86
C ASN A 170 -6.71 -8.57 -4.46
N ILE A 171 -7.02 -9.64 -3.74
CA ILE A 171 -8.03 -10.62 -4.16
C ILE A 171 -9.44 -10.02 -4.06
N LYS A 172 -10.24 -10.20 -5.10
CA LYS A 172 -11.63 -9.76 -5.18
C LYS A 172 -12.59 -10.91 -4.91
N GLU A 173 -13.86 -10.55 -4.74
CA GLU A 173 -14.96 -11.52 -4.64
C GLU A 173 -15.37 -12.04 -6.01
N LYS A 174 -14.41 -12.65 -6.71
CA LYS A 174 -14.67 -13.37 -7.95
C LYS A 174 -14.40 -14.85 -7.71
N PHE A 175 -15.31 -15.68 -8.20
CA PHE A 175 -15.21 -17.13 -8.07
C PHE A 175 -13.84 -17.66 -8.55
N GLU A 176 -13.38 -17.19 -9.71
CA GLU A 176 -12.09 -17.61 -10.28
C GLU A 176 -10.88 -17.18 -9.44
N GLU A 177 -10.88 -15.94 -8.92
CA GLU A 177 -9.77 -15.46 -8.08
C GLU A 177 -9.70 -16.25 -6.76
N LYS A 178 -10.86 -16.53 -6.13
CA LYS A 178 -10.95 -17.39 -4.95
C LYS A 178 -10.46 -18.81 -5.25
N ARG A 179 -10.91 -19.41 -6.36
CA ARG A 179 -10.54 -20.77 -6.77
C ARG A 179 -9.04 -20.91 -6.98
N LEU A 180 -8.43 -19.98 -7.72
CA LEU A 180 -6.98 -19.97 -7.98
C LEU A 180 -6.17 -19.80 -6.69
N GLU A 181 -6.62 -18.93 -5.79
CA GLU A 181 -5.95 -18.73 -4.52
C GLU A 181 -6.08 -19.95 -3.61
N THR A 182 -7.25 -20.60 -3.53
CA THR A 182 -7.42 -21.85 -2.79
C THR A 182 -6.50 -22.94 -3.34
N GLN A 183 -6.45 -23.12 -4.67
CA GLN A 183 -5.55 -24.10 -5.30
C GLN A 183 -4.07 -23.83 -4.97
N ARG A 184 -3.65 -22.56 -5.00
CA ARG A 184 -2.30 -22.13 -4.63
C ARG A 184 -2.00 -22.43 -3.17
N VAL A 185 -2.92 -22.09 -2.26
CA VAL A 185 -2.74 -22.34 -0.82
C VAL A 185 -2.66 -23.85 -0.54
N SER A 186 -3.48 -24.68 -1.19
CA SER A 186 -3.43 -26.13 -1.03
C SER A 186 -2.12 -26.76 -1.52
N SER A 187 -1.37 -26.12 -2.43
CA SER A 187 -0.07 -26.64 -2.87
C SER A 187 1.10 -26.31 -1.93
N TYR A 188 0.91 -25.43 -0.95
CA TYR A 188 1.94 -25.09 0.03
C TYR A 188 2.00 -26.10 1.18
N THR A 189 3.17 -26.21 1.82
CA THR A 189 3.31 -26.94 3.09
C THR A 189 2.58 -26.22 4.22
N THR A 190 2.19 -26.94 5.27
CA THR A 190 1.49 -26.36 6.43
C THR A 190 2.30 -25.23 7.08
N ASP A 191 3.60 -25.43 7.29
CA ASP A 191 4.52 -24.41 7.83
C ASP A 191 4.56 -23.14 6.96
N CYS A 192 4.48 -23.30 5.64
CA CYS A 192 4.43 -22.16 4.71
C CYS A 192 3.12 -21.40 4.88
N ILE A 193 2.00 -22.10 5.05
CA ILE A 193 0.70 -21.46 5.31
C ILE A 193 0.73 -20.71 6.64
N PHE A 194 1.28 -21.29 7.71
CA PHE A 194 1.43 -20.59 8.99
C PHE A 194 2.25 -19.31 8.86
N LYS A 195 3.39 -19.37 8.16
CA LYS A 195 4.19 -18.16 7.87
C LYS A 195 3.38 -17.11 7.12
N GLN A 196 2.62 -17.51 6.10
CA GLN A 196 1.75 -16.57 5.36
C GLN A 196 0.70 -15.92 6.25
N VAL A 197 0.04 -16.69 7.11
CA VAL A 197 -0.95 -16.15 8.06
C VAL A 197 -0.28 -15.19 9.04
N ASP A 198 0.91 -15.52 9.56
CA ASP A 198 1.66 -14.66 10.48
C ASP A 198 1.92 -13.27 9.87
N PHE A 199 2.38 -13.20 8.62
CA PHE A 199 2.56 -11.94 7.91
C PHE A 199 1.25 -11.17 7.69
N LEU A 200 0.16 -11.87 7.35
CA LEU A 200 -1.16 -11.26 7.17
C LEU A 200 -1.72 -10.69 8.48
N VAL A 201 -1.54 -11.40 9.60
CA VAL A 201 -1.93 -10.91 10.93
C VAL A 201 -1.07 -9.74 11.36
N ASN A 202 0.24 -9.73 11.07
CA ASN A 202 1.09 -8.57 11.31
C ASN A 202 0.57 -7.31 10.59
N LEU A 203 0.04 -7.43 9.38
CA LEU A 203 -0.59 -6.28 8.72
C LEU A 203 -1.81 -5.75 9.49
N PHE A 204 -2.63 -6.62 10.07
CA PHE A 204 -3.75 -6.21 10.93
C PHE A 204 -3.29 -5.56 12.22
N GLU A 205 -2.21 -6.06 12.82
CA GLU A 205 -1.58 -5.40 13.97
C GLU A 205 -1.09 -3.99 13.59
N GLN A 206 -0.55 -3.79 12.39
CA GLN A 206 -0.22 -2.45 11.90
C GLN A 206 -1.45 -1.58 11.67
N ILE A 207 -2.54 -2.12 11.11
CA ILE A 207 -3.81 -1.39 10.95
C ILE A 207 -4.35 -0.93 12.31
N ASN A 208 -4.27 -1.80 13.31
CA ASN A 208 -4.64 -1.51 14.69
C ASN A 208 -3.74 -0.43 15.32
N ALA A 209 -2.45 -0.42 15.01
CA ALA A 209 -1.47 0.55 15.52
C ALA A 209 -1.48 1.91 14.78
N ARG A 210 -2.52 2.23 14.02
CA ARG A 210 -2.62 3.50 13.28
C ARG A 210 -2.71 4.70 14.24
N PRO A 211 -2.18 5.87 13.85
CA PRO A 211 -2.37 7.09 14.64
C PRO A 211 -3.86 7.45 14.75
N GLU A 212 -4.23 8.17 15.80
CA GLU A 212 -5.58 8.71 15.95
C GLU A 212 -5.82 9.86 14.96
N THR A 213 -7.01 9.91 14.36
CA THR A 213 -7.44 11.03 13.52
C THR A 213 -8.17 12.07 14.34
N LEU A 214 -7.76 13.34 14.23
CA LEU A 214 -8.51 14.45 14.82
C LEU A 214 -9.76 14.72 13.99
N MET A 215 -10.94 14.38 14.55
CA MET A 215 -12.22 14.40 13.83
C MET A 215 -12.73 15.80 13.49
N GLU A 216 -12.25 16.83 14.18
CA GLU A 216 -12.75 18.22 14.02
C GLU A 216 -12.38 18.84 12.67
N ARG A 217 -11.20 18.50 12.13
CA ARG A 217 -10.71 18.95 10.82
C ARG A 217 -9.84 17.87 10.19
N PRO A 218 -10.44 16.82 9.61
CA PRO A 218 -9.70 15.66 9.22
C PRO A 218 -8.76 16.00 8.05
N ASN A 219 -7.50 15.59 8.17
CA ASN A 219 -6.51 15.76 7.12
C ASN A 219 -6.92 14.95 5.88
N ILE A 220 -7.27 15.62 4.79
CA ILE A 220 -7.77 14.96 3.57
C ILE A 220 -6.76 14.00 2.92
N ILE A 221 -5.45 14.18 3.15
CA ILE A 221 -4.42 13.23 2.71
C ILE A 221 -4.50 11.96 3.55
N VAL A 222 -4.68 12.08 4.87
CA VAL A 222 -4.89 10.95 5.79
C VAL A 222 -6.16 10.18 5.42
N ILE A 223 -7.27 10.87 5.15
CA ILE A 223 -8.51 10.23 4.67
C ILE A 223 -8.24 9.39 3.42
N ARG A 224 -7.42 9.89 2.48
CA ARG A 224 -7.06 9.14 1.28
C ARG A 224 -6.19 7.92 1.59
N MET A 225 -5.26 8.01 2.53
CA MET A 225 -4.44 6.88 2.98
C MET A 225 -5.31 5.78 3.61
N ILE A 226 -6.20 6.17 4.53
CA ILE A 226 -7.17 5.27 5.18
C ILE A 226 -8.05 4.61 4.13
N GLY A 227 -8.64 5.38 3.22
CA GLY A 227 -9.53 4.83 2.19
C GLY A 227 -8.86 3.84 1.22
N LEU A 228 -7.53 3.88 1.06
CA LEU A 228 -6.78 2.86 0.33
C LEU A 228 -6.52 1.61 1.19
N MET A 229 -6.13 1.80 2.46
CA MET A 229 -5.94 0.70 3.42
C MET A 229 -7.25 -0.06 3.67
N GLU A 230 -8.39 0.63 3.77
CA GLU A 230 -9.71 0.01 3.94
C GLU A 230 -10.06 -0.95 2.80
N GLN A 231 -9.58 -0.67 1.58
CA GLN A 231 -9.76 -1.58 0.46
C GLN A 231 -8.90 -2.84 0.61
N ASP A 232 -7.71 -2.71 1.21
CA ASP A 232 -6.84 -3.86 1.48
C ASP A 232 -7.41 -4.74 2.57
N TYR A 233 -8.02 -4.16 3.61
CA TYR A 233 -8.65 -4.89 4.72
C TYR A 233 -9.54 -6.03 4.21
N VAL A 234 -10.45 -5.72 3.28
CA VAL A 234 -11.38 -6.71 2.73
C VAL A 234 -10.64 -7.82 1.97
N SER A 235 -9.63 -7.48 1.17
CA SER A 235 -8.81 -8.48 0.46
C SER A 235 -8.00 -9.35 1.41
N VAL A 236 -7.44 -8.77 2.47
CA VAL A 236 -6.65 -9.48 3.49
C VAL A 236 -7.52 -10.42 4.30
N ILE A 237 -8.74 -10.03 4.68
CA ILE A 237 -9.72 -10.95 5.32
C ILE A 237 -9.94 -12.18 4.45
N ARG A 238 -10.18 -12.01 3.14
CA ARG A 238 -10.38 -13.14 2.22
C ARG A 238 -9.16 -14.06 2.19
N LEU A 239 -7.95 -13.49 2.15
CA LEU A 239 -6.70 -14.26 2.11
C LEU A 239 -6.48 -15.06 3.40
N ILE A 240 -6.71 -14.46 4.56
CA ILE A 240 -6.59 -15.15 5.85
C ILE A 240 -7.66 -16.25 5.94
N LYS A 241 -8.91 -15.96 5.56
CA LYS A 241 -10.01 -16.93 5.57
C LYS A 241 -9.68 -18.17 4.76
N ILE A 242 -9.18 -18.03 3.52
CA ILE A 242 -8.80 -19.17 2.67
C ILE A 242 -7.72 -20.03 3.34
N ARG A 243 -6.75 -19.40 4.01
CA ARG A 243 -5.65 -20.10 4.69
C ARG A 243 -6.14 -20.82 5.94
N PHE A 244 -7.00 -20.19 6.72
CA PHE A 244 -7.67 -20.82 7.86
C PHE A 244 -8.56 -21.99 7.45
N GLU A 245 -9.32 -21.87 6.35
CA GLU A 245 -10.09 -22.99 5.79
C GLU A 245 -9.18 -24.16 5.37
N GLU A 246 -7.99 -23.88 4.82
CA GLU A 246 -7.02 -24.93 4.50
C GLU A 246 -6.40 -25.57 5.74
N LEU A 247 -6.02 -24.77 6.75
CA LEU A 247 -5.46 -25.27 8.01
C LEU A 247 -6.49 -26.13 8.79
N ASP A 248 -7.77 -25.74 8.77
CA ASP A 248 -8.88 -26.51 9.33
C ASP A 248 -8.98 -27.90 8.66
N LYS A 249 -8.97 -27.95 7.32
CA LYS A 249 -9.01 -29.20 6.54
C LYS A 249 -7.82 -30.12 6.84
N ARG A 250 -6.65 -29.54 7.11
CA ARG A 250 -5.44 -30.29 7.44
C ARG A 250 -5.38 -30.73 8.91
N THR A 251 -6.33 -30.28 9.73
CA THR A 251 -6.32 -30.51 11.18
C THR A 251 -4.98 -30.06 11.77
N ALA A 252 -4.57 -28.83 11.40
CA ALA A 252 -3.28 -28.26 11.80
C ALA A 252 -3.13 -28.21 13.33
N ASP A 253 -1.89 -28.30 13.81
CA ASP A 253 -1.60 -28.34 15.24
C ASP A 253 -2.17 -27.09 15.97
N PRO A 254 -3.07 -27.27 16.94
CA PRO A 254 -3.58 -26.17 17.75
C PRO A 254 -2.47 -25.36 18.44
N ALA A 255 -1.33 -25.99 18.79
CA ALA A 255 -0.21 -25.30 19.43
C ALA A 255 0.42 -24.21 18.54
N GLU A 256 0.40 -24.40 17.21
CA GLU A 256 0.87 -23.40 16.24
C GLU A 256 -0.23 -22.40 15.86
N LEU A 257 -1.48 -22.84 15.83
CA LEU A 257 -2.62 -22.04 15.39
C LEU A 257 -3.12 -21.04 16.44
N ILE A 258 -3.24 -21.47 17.70
CA ILE A 258 -3.78 -20.65 18.80
C ILE A 258 -3.02 -19.33 19.01
N PRO A 259 -1.66 -19.29 19.00
CA PRO A 259 -0.92 -18.03 19.16
C PRO A 259 -1.29 -16.97 18.12
N VAL A 260 -1.49 -17.38 16.87
CA VAL A 260 -1.84 -16.50 15.76
C VAL A 260 -3.28 -16.00 15.90
N LEU A 261 -4.21 -16.87 16.28
CA LEU A 261 -5.60 -16.51 16.54
C LEU A 261 -5.75 -15.53 17.71
N VAL A 262 -4.95 -15.68 18.78
CA VAL A 262 -4.93 -14.76 19.91
C VAL A 262 -4.46 -13.36 19.49
N ARG A 263 -3.42 -13.27 18.65
CA ARG A 263 -2.95 -11.98 18.11
C ARG A 263 -4.00 -11.31 17.23
N LEU A 264 -4.64 -12.09 16.36
CA LEU A 264 -5.72 -11.61 15.51
C LEU A 264 -6.91 -11.07 16.31
N ASP A 265 -7.32 -11.78 17.37
CA ASP A 265 -8.43 -11.40 18.25
C ASP A 265 -8.17 -10.08 18.99
N LYS A 266 -6.92 -9.78 19.36
CA LYS A 266 -6.54 -8.48 19.93
C LYS A 266 -6.78 -7.30 18.99
N CYS A 267 -6.83 -7.54 17.67
CA CYS A 267 -7.12 -6.50 16.68
C CYS A 267 -8.62 -6.33 16.42
N ARG A 268 -9.46 -7.24 16.92
CA ARG A 268 -10.87 -7.37 16.52
C ARG A 268 -11.68 -6.10 16.72
N GLU A 269 -11.58 -5.47 17.89
CA GLU A 269 -12.35 -4.26 18.22
C GLU A 269 -12.02 -3.12 17.26
N SER A 270 -10.74 -2.85 17.02
CA SER A 270 -10.34 -1.80 16.07
C SER A 270 -10.72 -2.13 14.64
N LEU A 271 -10.62 -3.39 14.21
CA LEU A 271 -10.97 -3.79 12.85
C LEU A 271 -12.49 -3.72 12.60
N SER A 272 -13.30 -3.81 13.65
CA SER A 272 -14.76 -3.69 13.56
C SER A 272 -15.22 -2.34 12.99
N GLU A 273 -14.39 -1.30 13.08
CA GLU A 273 -14.63 0.00 12.42
C GLU A 273 -14.76 -0.13 10.89
N PHE A 274 -14.20 -1.18 10.29
CA PHE A 274 -14.23 -1.44 8.85
C PHE A 274 -15.26 -2.50 8.45
N CYS A 275 -15.96 -3.13 9.41
CA CYS A 275 -16.90 -4.22 9.15
C CYS A 275 -18.01 -3.83 8.16
N TRP A 276 -18.40 -2.55 8.13
CA TRP A 276 -19.43 -2.02 7.25
C TRP A 276 -19.08 -2.19 5.76
N ARG A 277 -17.80 -2.33 5.42
CA ARG A 277 -17.33 -2.57 4.04
C ARG A 277 -17.75 -3.93 3.50
N CYS A 278 -17.87 -4.95 4.36
CA CYS A 278 -18.20 -6.31 3.96
C CYS A 278 -18.78 -7.12 5.13
N LYS A 279 -19.93 -6.69 5.67
CA LYS A 279 -20.54 -7.30 6.87
C LYS A 279 -20.71 -8.83 6.80
N PRO A 280 -21.17 -9.43 5.69
CA PRO A 280 -21.32 -10.88 5.62
C PRO A 280 -19.97 -11.60 5.76
N LEU A 281 -18.95 -11.13 5.02
CA LEU A 281 -17.61 -11.70 5.06
C LEU A 281 -16.95 -11.53 6.43
N ASP A 282 -17.12 -10.36 7.05
CA ASP A 282 -16.58 -10.07 8.39
C ASP A 282 -17.15 -11.06 9.42
N LYS A 283 -18.47 -11.27 9.40
CA LYS A 283 -19.13 -12.27 10.26
C LYS A 283 -18.60 -13.67 10.00
N GLU A 284 -18.60 -14.13 8.75
CA GLU A 284 -18.10 -15.46 8.38
C GLU A 284 -16.64 -15.68 8.81
N PHE A 285 -15.82 -14.63 8.69
CA PHE A 285 -14.42 -14.66 9.08
C PHE A 285 -14.27 -14.85 10.60
N TRP A 286 -14.97 -14.05 11.40
CA TRP A 286 -14.88 -14.15 12.86
C TRP A 286 -15.52 -15.44 13.40
N ASP A 287 -16.59 -15.94 12.77
CA ASP A 287 -17.18 -17.24 13.11
C ASP A 287 -16.17 -18.38 12.88
N LEU A 288 -15.40 -18.33 11.77
CA LEU A 288 -14.30 -19.27 11.51
C LEU A 288 -13.18 -19.16 12.54
N VAL A 289 -12.77 -17.93 12.91
CA VAL A 289 -11.76 -17.70 13.94
C VAL A 289 -12.19 -18.31 15.28
N LEU A 290 -13.46 -18.13 15.68
CA LEU A 290 -13.98 -18.70 16.92
C LEU A 290 -14.04 -20.22 16.88
N LYS A 291 -14.47 -20.81 15.75
CA LYS A 291 -14.43 -22.27 15.54
C LYS A 291 -13.00 -22.81 15.73
N LEU A 292 -12.02 -22.18 15.11
CA LEU A 292 -10.62 -22.64 15.18
C LEU A 292 -9.99 -22.48 16.56
N LYS A 293 -10.47 -21.54 17.40
CA LYS A 293 -10.03 -21.42 18.79
C LYS A 293 -10.64 -22.46 19.72
N ALA A 294 -11.76 -23.08 19.32
CA ALA A 294 -12.50 -24.05 20.12
C ALA A 294 -12.10 -25.51 19.84
N ASN A 295 -11.43 -25.75 18.71
CA ASN A 295 -10.80 -27.02 18.34
C ASN A 295 -9.44 -27.17 19.02
#